data_AF-A0A022Q4E3-F1
#
_entry.id   AF-A0A022Q4E3-F1
#
_cell.length_a   1.000
_cell.length_b   1.000
_cell.length_c   1.000
_cell.angle_alpha   90.00
_cell.angle_beta   90.00
_cell.angle_gamma   90.00
#
_symmetry.space_group_name_H-M   'P 1'
#
loop_
_entity.id
_entity.type
_entity.pdbx_description
1 polymer ?
#
loop_
_entity_poly.entity_id
_entity_poly.type
_entity_poly.pdbx_seq_one_letter_code
_entity_poly.pdbx_strand_id
1 'polypeptide(L)'
;MMGGVTICAGSKPHYTPPPGNQCKYAGQSVRALPIRILSVGKKRSTGVQLIVDEYIEKLKHYCPVEDVRLKSNPKNARDVTAQIEHEDISVMGVIKSNEWVVLLDEHGLSLGSEQMASLIGDAGNTGASSMVFCIGGPYGHGRQLRERADVSIRLSSLVLNHEVALVVLAEQLYRAWTILKGQKYHH
;
A
#
# COMPACT_ATOMS: atom_id res chain seq x y z
N MET A 1 -21.18 41.56 8.59
CA MET A 1 -20.57 40.51 9.43
C MET A 1 -20.59 39.22 8.64
N MET A 2 -19.43 38.77 8.17
CA MET A 2 -19.32 37.55 7.38
C MET A 2 -19.49 36.33 8.29
N GLY A 3 -20.46 35.48 7.95
CA GLY A 3 -20.65 34.18 8.59
C GLY A 3 -19.51 33.25 8.21
N GLY A 4 -18.72 32.85 9.21
CA GLY A 4 -17.73 31.80 9.08
C GLY A 4 -18.43 30.46 8.87
N VAL A 5 -18.25 29.85 7.70
CA VAL A 5 -18.57 28.45 7.47
C VAL A 5 -17.47 27.64 8.16
N THR A 6 -17.77 27.09 9.32
CA THR A 6 -16.97 26.05 9.95
C THR A 6 -17.05 24.81 9.07
N ILE A 7 -16.01 24.55 8.29
CA ILE A 7 -15.86 23.29 7.55
C ILE A 7 -15.53 22.22 8.59
N CYS A 8 -16.54 21.44 8.98
CA CYS A 8 -16.32 20.20 9.72
C CYS A 8 -15.47 19.27 8.85
N ALA A 9 -14.23 19.00 9.27
CA ALA A 9 -13.41 17.95 8.67
C ALA A 9 -14.11 16.61 8.94
N GLY A 10 -14.92 16.14 7.99
CA GLY A 10 -15.52 14.81 8.05
C GLY A 10 -14.40 13.77 8.06
N SER A 11 -14.29 13.00 9.14
CA SER A 11 -13.41 11.85 9.21
C SER A 11 -13.69 10.93 8.02
N LYS A 12 -12.68 10.61 7.20
CA LYS A 12 -12.84 9.65 6.10
C LYS A 12 -13.40 8.35 6.66
N PRO A 13 -14.38 7.71 5.99
CA PRO A 13 -14.86 6.40 6.42
C PRO A 13 -13.69 5.41 6.42
N HIS A 14 -13.45 4.77 7.56
CA HIS A 14 -12.41 3.75 7.68
C HIS A 14 -12.82 2.51 6.86
N TYR A 15 -11.90 2.00 6.04
CA TYR A 15 -12.12 0.73 5.34
C TYR A 15 -12.40 -0.38 6.36
N THR A 16 -13.47 -1.13 6.12
CA THR A 16 -13.84 -2.29 6.93
C THR A 16 -13.74 -3.54 6.04
N PRO A 17 -12.87 -4.51 6.36
CA PRO A 17 -12.76 -5.72 5.56
C PRO A 17 -14.08 -6.51 5.62
N PRO A 18 -14.47 -7.18 4.53
CA PRO A 18 -15.69 -7.99 4.54
C PRO A 18 -15.59 -9.12 5.56
N PRO A 19 -16.72 -9.50 6.19
CA PRO A 19 -16.77 -10.65 7.08
C PRO A 19 -16.55 -11.95 6.30
N GLY A 20 -15.84 -12.90 6.90
CA GLY A 20 -15.63 -14.23 6.34
C GLY A 20 -14.26 -14.42 5.66
N ASN A 21 -14.03 -15.65 5.20
CA ASN A 21 -12.74 -16.12 4.68
C ASN A 21 -12.78 -16.31 3.15
N GLN A 22 -13.64 -15.59 2.43
CA GLN A 22 -13.74 -15.67 0.97
C GLN A 22 -13.87 -14.28 0.38
N CYS A 23 -13.17 -14.05 -0.73
CA CYS A 23 -13.27 -12.81 -1.48
C CYS A 23 -14.64 -12.72 -2.16
N LYS A 24 -15.35 -11.62 -1.92
CA LYS A 24 -16.65 -11.34 -2.54
C LYS A 24 -16.60 -11.14 -4.06
N TYR A 25 -15.39 -11.04 -4.64
CA TYR A 25 -15.11 -10.84 -6.05
C TYR A 25 -14.43 -12.03 -6.73
N ALA A 26 -14.26 -13.16 -6.04
CA ALA A 26 -13.56 -14.31 -6.61
C ALA A 26 -14.21 -14.76 -7.93
N GLY A 27 -13.42 -14.79 -9.01
CA GLY A 27 -13.88 -15.16 -10.36
C GLY A 27 -14.78 -14.12 -11.05
N GLN A 28 -14.93 -12.92 -10.49
CA GLN A 28 -15.75 -11.85 -11.05
C GLN A 28 -14.91 -10.81 -11.80
N SER A 29 -15.55 -10.07 -12.70
CA SER A 29 -14.90 -8.94 -13.35
C SER A 29 -14.81 -7.76 -12.39
N VAL A 30 -13.59 -7.33 -12.06
CA VAL A 30 -13.31 -6.14 -11.27
C VAL A 30 -12.53 -5.13 -12.11
N ARG A 31 -12.77 -3.83 -11.87
CA ARG A 31 -11.95 -2.78 -12.49
C ARG A 31 -10.52 -2.87 -11.95
N ALA A 32 -9.58 -3.19 -12.83
CA ALA A 32 -8.17 -3.19 -12.51
C ALA A 32 -7.64 -1.76 -12.41
N LEU A 33 -7.28 -1.33 -11.21
CA LEU A 33 -6.54 -0.09 -11.03
C LEU A 33 -5.04 -0.36 -11.22
N PRO A 34 -4.28 0.57 -11.84
CA PRO A 34 -2.82 0.56 -11.76
C PRO A 34 -2.37 0.50 -10.30
N ILE A 35 -1.32 -0.27 -10.04
CA ILE A 35 -0.71 -0.39 -8.71
C ILE A 35 0.63 0.35 -8.71
N ARG A 36 0.85 1.16 -7.68
CA ARG A 36 2.14 1.78 -7.39
C ARG A 36 2.63 1.27 -6.04
N ILE A 37 3.83 0.70 -5.99
CA ILE A 37 4.49 0.32 -4.75
C ILE A 37 5.50 1.40 -4.43
N LEU A 38 5.20 2.23 -3.43
CA LEU A 38 6.04 3.33 -3.01
C LEU A 38 6.82 2.93 -1.76
N SER A 39 8.13 2.79 -1.90
CA SER A 39 9.03 2.39 -0.81
C SER A 39 10.04 3.48 -0.50
N VAL A 40 10.35 3.67 0.78
CA VAL A 40 11.41 4.58 1.22
C VAL A 40 12.60 3.77 1.72
N GLY A 41 13.80 4.08 1.21
CA GLY A 41 14.99 3.41 1.71
C GLY A 41 16.23 3.62 0.86
N LYS A 42 17.26 2.83 1.20
CA LYS A 42 18.51 2.73 0.43
C LYS A 42 18.32 1.80 -0.76
N LYS A 43 19.42 1.55 -1.49
CA LYS A 43 19.43 0.52 -2.53
C LYS A 43 19.08 -0.84 -1.91
N ARG A 44 18.18 -1.57 -2.57
CA ARG A 44 17.78 -2.92 -2.16
C ARG A 44 18.92 -3.91 -2.35
N SER A 45 18.96 -4.95 -1.53
CA SER A 45 19.82 -6.10 -1.80
C SER A 45 19.45 -6.75 -3.15
N THR A 46 20.43 -7.35 -3.83
CA THR A 46 20.21 -7.98 -5.16
C THR A 46 19.17 -9.09 -5.09
N GLY A 47 19.21 -9.93 -4.05
CA GLY A 47 18.26 -11.03 -3.88
C GLY A 47 16.82 -10.53 -3.72
N VAL A 48 16.61 -9.47 -2.93
CA VAL A 48 15.28 -8.86 -2.78
C VAL A 48 14.79 -8.27 -4.10
N GLN A 49 15.66 -7.56 -4.83
CA GLN A 49 15.27 -6.97 -6.11
C GLN A 49 14.81 -8.04 -7.11
N LEU A 50 15.54 -9.15 -7.23
CA LEU A 50 15.18 -10.24 -8.15
C LEU A 50 13.80 -10.84 -7.83
N ILE A 51 13.50 -11.08 -6.55
CA ILE A 51 12.21 -11.65 -6.14
C ILE A 51 11.08 -10.65 -6.40
N VAL A 52 11.29 -9.36 -6.09
CA VAL A 52 10.30 -8.31 -6.34
C VAL A 52 10.03 -8.18 -7.83
N ASP A 53 11.06 -8.16 -8.67
CA ASP A 53 10.93 -8.08 -10.13
C ASP A 53 10.13 -9.28 -10.67
N GLU A 54 10.39 -10.49 -10.18
CA GLU A 54 9.63 -11.68 -10.57
C GLU A 54 8.12 -11.52 -10.32
N TYR A 55 7.73 -11.03 -9.14
CA TYR A 55 6.32 -10.81 -8.83
C TYR A 55 5.72 -9.62 -9.58
N ILE A 56 6.48 -8.56 -9.84
CA ILE A 56 6.04 -7.43 -10.66
C ILE A 56 5.75 -7.90 -12.08
N GLU A 57 6.62 -8.70 -12.70
CA GLU A 57 6.37 -9.24 -14.03
C GLU A 57 5.10 -10.09 -14.07
N LYS A 58 4.88 -10.94 -13.06
CA LYS A 58 3.64 -11.71 -12.94
C LYS A 58 2.41 -10.81 -12.76
N LEU A 59 2.53 -9.74 -11.97
CA LEU A 59 1.45 -8.79 -11.71
C LEU A 59 1.04 -7.98 -12.94
N LYS A 60 2.00 -7.66 -13.83
CA LYS A 60 1.75 -6.93 -15.08
C LYS A 60 0.75 -7.61 -16.00
N HIS A 61 0.53 -8.92 -15.84
CA HIS A 61 -0.52 -9.64 -16.56
C HIS A 61 -1.95 -9.26 -16.12
N TYR A 62 -2.12 -8.61 -14.96
CA TYR A 62 -3.43 -8.21 -14.44
C TYR A 62 -3.65 -6.70 -14.46
N CYS A 63 -2.63 -5.92 -14.15
CA CYS A 63 -2.71 -4.45 -14.10
C CYS A 63 -1.34 -3.81 -14.31
N PRO A 64 -1.25 -2.54 -14.76
CA PRO A 64 0.00 -1.81 -14.75
C PRO A 64 0.57 -1.71 -13.33
N VAL A 65 1.87 -1.98 -13.17
CA VAL A 65 2.56 -1.88 -11.89
C VAL A 65 3.78 -0.99 -12.01
N GLU A 66 3.89 -0.03 -11.09
CA GLU A 66 5.07 0.81 -10.90
C GLU A 66 5.71 0.51 -9.55
N ASP A 67 7.01 0.30 -9.55
CA ASP A 67 7.81 0.19 -8.33
C ASP A 67 8.66 1.46 -8.17
N VAL A 68 8.28 2.27 -7.19
CA VAL A 68 8.85 3.60 -6.95
C VAL A 68 9.62 3.56 -5.64
N ARG A 69 10.93 3.83 -5.72
CA ARG A 69 11.79 3.94 -4.54
C ARG A 69 12.23 5.37 -4.31
N LEU A 70 11.83 5.94 -3.17
CA LEU A 70 12.32 7.22 -2.68
C LEU A 70 13.58 6.99 -1.83
N LYS A 71 14.56 7.87 -2.00
CA LYS A 71 15.83 7.78 -1.27
C LYS A 71 15.69 8.41 0.11
N SER A 72 16.07 7.68 1.14
CA SER A 72 16.30 8.23 2.48
C SER A 72 17.42 9.28 2.46
N ASN A 73 17.28 10.36 3.23
CA ASN A 73 18.33 11.37 3.37
C ASN A 73 19.43 10.88 4.33
N PRO A 74 20.66 10.60 3.85
CA PRO A 74 21.71 10.07 4.73
C PRO A 74 22.18 11.07 5.79
N LYS A 75 21.96 12.38 5.60
CA LYS A 75 22.38 13.42 6.56
C LYS A 75 21.55 13.40 7.84
N ASN A 76 20.29 12.98 7.75
CA ASN A 76 19.37 12.94 8.88
C ASN A 76 19.40 11.57 9.59
N ALA A 77 20.30 10.64 9.21
CA ALA A 77 20.35 9.29 9.79
C ALA A 77 20.62 9.25 11.31
N ARG A 78 21.11 10.34 11.90
CA ARG A 78 21.33 10.49 13.35
C ARG A 78 20.16 11.15 14.09
N ASP A 79 19.21 11.71 13.36
CA ASP A 79 18.02 12.38 13.88
C ASP A 79 16.78 11.70 13.29
N VAL A 80 16.21 10.78 14.06
CA VAL A 80 15.06 9.97 13.63
C VAL A 80 13.86 10.85 13.26
N THR A 81 13.61 11.93 14.01
CA THR A 81 12.48 12.81 13.75
C THR A 81 12.68 13.57 12.44
N ALA A 82 13.85 14.18 12.24
CA ALA A 82 14.17 14.86 10.99
C ALA A 82 14.21 13.90 9.78
N GLN A 83 14.55 12.62 10.02
CA GLN A 83 14.48 11.58 8.99
C GLN A 83 13.03 11.30 8.59
N ILE A 84 12.16 11.02 9.57
CA ILE A 84 10.74 10.73 9.33
C ILE A 84 10.06 11.89 8.62
N GLU A 85 10.27 13.13 9.08
CA GLU A 85 9.66 14.32 8.46
C GLU A 85 10.09 14.52 7.01
N HIS A 86 11.38 14.34 6.72
CA HIS A 86 11.88 14.43 5.35
C HIS A 86 11.29 13.34 4.45
N GLU A 87 11.21 12.11 4.95
CA GLU A 87 10.63 10.99 4.22
C GLU A 87 9.11 11.19 3.99
N ASP A 88 8.39 11.71 4.98
CA ASP A 88 6.96 12.03 4.91
C ASP A 88 6.67 13.08 3.81
N ILE A 89 7.44 14.19 3.80
CA ILE A 89 7.35 15.23 2.75
C ILE A 89 7.65 14.64 1.37
N SER A 90 8.69 13.79 1.28
CA SER A 90 9.09 13.18 0.01
C SER A 90 8.01 12.25 -0.54
N VAL A 91 7.38 11.45 0.32
CA VAL A 91 6.26 10.57 -0.06
C VAL A 91 5.04 11.38 -0.45
N MET A 92 4.65 12.37 0.35
CA MET A 92 3.50 13.22 0.07
C MET A 92 3.64 13.99 -1.24
N GLY A 93 4.87 14.37 -1.63
CA GLY A 93 5.14 15.06 -2.90
C GLY A 93 4.89 14.22 -4.17
N VAL A 94 4.77 12.89 -4.06
CA VAL A 94 4.57 12.00 -5.22
C VAL A 94 3.21 11.27 -5.22
N ILE A 95 2.43 11.43 -4.16
CA ILE A 95 1.06 10.91 -4.04
C ILE A 95 0.10 11.96 -4.60
N LYS A 96 -0.78 11.55 -5.52
CA LYS A 96 -1.83 12.42 -6.06
C LYS A 96 -3.09 12.34 -5.20
N SER A 97 -3.92 13.38 -5.29
CA SER A 97 -5.14 13.49 -4.48
C SER A 97 -6.21 12.44 -4.84
N ASN A 98 -6.21 11.93 -6.07
CA ASN A 98 -7.18 10.96 -6.58
C ASN A 98 -6.70 9.50 -6.57
N GLU A 99 -5.58 9.21 -5.90
CA GLU A 99 -5.09 7.84 -5.72
C GLU A 99 -5.61 7.26 -4.41
N TRP A 100 -5.85 5.95 -4.36
CA TRP A 100 -6.24 5.26 -3.14
C TRP A 100 -4.99 4.76 -2.40
N VAL A 101 -4.74 5.28 -1.21
CA VAL A 101 -3.48 5.07 -0.48
C VAL A 101 -3.64 4.00 0.58
N VAL A 102 -2.87 2.93 0.43
CA VAL A 102 -2.77 1.81 1.37
C VAL A 102 -1.45 1.93 2.12
N LEU A 103 -1.52 2.22 3.42
CA LEU A 103 -0.35 2.30 4.28
C LEU A 103 0.01 0.92 4.84
N LEU A 104 1.27 0.52 4.71
CA LEU A 104 1.79 -0.69 5.34
C LEU A 104 2.34 -0.31 6.72
N ASP A 105 1.66 -0.74 7.76
CA ASP A 105 1.94 -0.35 9.14
C ASP A 105 1.68 -1.53 10.09
N GLU A 106 2.53 -1.71 11.10
CA GLU A 106 2.42 -2.81 12.08
C GLU A 106 1.16 -2.75 12.94
N HIS A 107 0.57 -1.56 13.10
CA HIS A 107 -0.70 -1.33 13.79
C HIS A 107 -1.91 -1.32 12.85
N GLY A 108 -1.71 -1.60 11.56
CA GLY A 108 -2.77 -1.66 10.56
C GLY A 108 -3.71 -2.87 10.72
N LEU A 109 -4.76 -2.89 9.92
CA LEU A 109 -5.71 -3.99 9.84
C LEU A 109 -5.02 -5.29 9.46
N SER A 110 -5.34 -6.37 10.19
CA SER A 110 -4.88 -7.71 9.89
C SER A 110 -5.76 -8.31 8.81
N LEU A 111 -5.23 -8.50 7.60
CA LEU A 111 -5.98 -9.07 6.49
C LEU A 111 -5.48 -10.49 6.16
N GLY A 112 -6.42 -11.41 5.92
CA GLY A 112 -6.12 -12.64 5.17
C GLY A 112 -6.03 -12.38 3.67
N SER A 113 -5.53 -13.34 2.91
CA SER A 113 -5.34 -13.20 1.45
C SER A 113 -6.66 -12.92 0.69
N GLU A 114 -7.77 -13.52 1.14
CA GLU A 114 -9.12 -13.29 0.59
C GLU A 114 -9.64 -11.86 0.87
N GLN A 115 -9.26 -11.31 2.02
CA GLN A 115 -9.58 -9.92 2.38
C GLN A 115 -8.67 -8.93 1.64
N MET A 116 -7.41 -9.28 1.38
CA MET A 116 -6.53 -8.52 0.50
C MET A 116 -7.08 -8.48 -0.93
N ALA A 117 -7.55 -9.61 -1.47
CA ALA A 117 -8.23 -9.65 -2.76
C ALA A 117 -9.49 -8.77 -2.77
N SER A 118 -10.29 -8.82 -1.70
CA SER A 118 -11.45 -7.95 -1.56
C SER A 118 -11.08 -6.47 -1.51
N LEU A 119 -10.01 -6.11 -0.80
CA LEU A 119 -9.48 -4.74 -0.75
C LEU A 119 -9.16 -4.22 -2.15
N ILE A 120 -8.44 -5.01 -2.96
CA ILE A 120 -8.10 -4.64 -4.35
C ILE A 120 -9.37 -4.51 -5.21
N GLY A 121 -10.33 -5.41 -5.07
CA GLY A 121 -11.61 -5.32 -5.78
C GLY A 121 -12.43 -4.09 -5.39
N ASP A 122 -12.46 -3.76 -4.09
CA ASP A 122 -13.15 -2.58 -3.55
C ASP A 122 -12.54 -1.27 -4.09
N ALA A 123 -11.21 -1.23 -4.24
CA ALA A 123 -10.48 -0.12 -4.84
C ALA A 123 -11.11 0.34 -6.18
N GLY A 124 -11.44 -0.63 -7.03
CA GLY A 124 -11.99 -0.38 -8.36
C GLY A 124 -13.31 0.42 -8.34
N ASN A 125 -14.03 0.37 -7.22
CA ASN A 125 -15.32 1.04 -7.03
C ASN A 125 -15.20 2.44 -6.39
N THR A 126 -14.00 2.85 -5.97
CA THR A 126 -13.77 4.13 -5.29
C THR A 126 -13.70 5.33 -6.24
N GLY A 127 -13.56 5.09 -7.56
CA GLY A 127 -13.27 6.13 -8.54
C GLY A 127 -11.80 6.56 -8.59
N ALA A 128 -10.92 5.97 -7.77
CA ALA A 128 -9.50 6.28 -7.77
C ALA A 128 -8.82 6.00 -9.12
N SER A 129 -7.73 6.72 -9.40
CA SER A 129 -6.93 6.52 -10.61
C SER A 129 -5.94 5.35 -10.51
N SER A 130 -5.52 5.02 -9.29
CA SER A 130 -4.53 3.98 -8.97
C SER A 130 -4.61 3.61 -7.49
N MET A 131 -4.02 2.48 -7.13
CA MET A 131 -3.71 2.13 -5.74
C MET A 131 -2.24 2.39 -5.45
N VAL A 132 -1.93 3.04 -4.33
CA VAL A 132 -0.56 3.30 -3.88
C VAL A 132 -0.31 2.59 -2.57
N PHE A 133 0.56 1.58 -2.58
CA PHE A 133 0.99 0.87 -1.38
C PHE A 133 2.26 1.51 -0.84
N CYS A 134 2.22 2.06 0.37
CA CYS A 134 3.32 2.80 0.97
C CYS A 134 4.07 1.97 2.02
N ILE A 135 5.36 1.72 1.79
CA ILE A 135 6.29 1.05 2.72
C ILE A 135 7.31 2.07 3.23
N GLY A 136 7.33 2.25 4.55
CA GLY A 136 8.17 3.24 5.22
C GLY A 136 9.64 2.81 5.29
N GLY A 137 10.50 3.77 5.65
CA GLY A 137 11.88 3.49 6.01
C GLY A 137 11.99 2.74 7.36
N PRO A 138 13.20 2.56 7.89
CA PRO A 138 13.45 1.85 9.15
C PRO A 138 12.70 2.40 10.37
N TYR A 139 12.25 3.65 10.31
CA TYR A 139 11.55 4.34 11.41
C TYR A 139 10.05 4.53 11.16
N GLY A 140 9.51 3.90 10.10
CA GLY A 140 8.10 3.96 9.77
C GLY A 140 7.68 5.23 9.02
N HIS A 141 6.41 5.59 9.17
CA HIS A 141 5.76 6.67 8.43
C HIS A 141 5.54 7.92 9.27
N GLY A 142 5.66 9.09 8.64
CA GLY A 142 5.30 10.36 9.24
C GLY A 142 3.80 10.60 9.34
N ARG A 143 3.44 11.68 10.02
CA ARG A 143 2.06 12.00 10.37
C ARG A 143 1.20 12.33 9.15
N GLN A 144 1.74 13.06 8.17
CA GLN A 144 0.96 13.50 7.01
C GLN A 144 0.51 12.31 6.18
N LEU A 145 1.41 11.34 5.94
CA LEU A 145 1.07 10.12 5.23
C LEU A 145 0.04 9.27 5.98
N ARG A 146 0.16 9.16 7.31
CA ARG A 146 -0.83 8.44 8.15
C ARG A 146 -2.22 9.05 8.04
N GLU A 147 -2.32 10.38 8.07
CA GLU A 147 -3.59 11.11 7.91
C GLU A 147 -4.11 11.02 6.46
N ARG A 148 -3.21 10.97 5.47
CA ARG A 148 -3.56 10.84 4.05
C ARG A 148 -4.11 9.46 3.70
N ALA A 149 -3.59 8.41 4.32
CA ALA A 149 -3.92 7.03 4.01
C ALA A 149 -5.43 6.78 4.05
N ASP A 150 -5.94 6.06 3.05
CA ASP A 150 -7.34 5.68 2.99
C ASP A 150 -7.58 4.37 3.75
N VAL A 151 -6.54 3.54 3.86
CA VAL A 151 -6.52 2.32 4.69
C VAL A 151 -5.11 2.07 5.20
N SER A 152 -4.99 1.50 6.40
CA SER A 152 -3.73 1.01 6.95
C SER A 152 -3.84 -0.49 7.20
N ILE A 153 -2.88 -1.27 6.71
CA ILE A 153 -2.85 -2.73 6.83
C ILE A 153 -1.51 -3.21 7.38
N ARG A 154 -1.52 -4.33 8.08
CA ARG A 154 -0.29 -5.02 8.52
C ARG A 154 -0.09 -6.31 7.73
N LEU A 155 1.16 -6.63 7.41
CA LEU A 155 1.52 -7.90 6.75
C LEU A 155 1.77 -9.04 7.74
N SER A 156 2.07 -8.72 8.99
CA SER A 156 2.40 -9.68 10.03
C SER A 156 2.10 -9.10 11.41
N SER A 157 1.98 -9.98 12.41
CA SER A 157 2.07 -9.58 13.82
C SER A 157 3.51 -9.32 14.26
N LEU A 158 4.50 -9.78 13.49
CA LEU A 158 5.91 -9.48 13.67
C LEU A 158 6.30 -8.20 12.94
N VAL A 159 7.29 -7.49 13.49
CA VAL A 159 7.93 -6.37 12.81
C VAL A 159 8.80 -6.91 11.68
N LEU A 160 8.44 -6.57 10.44
CA LEU A 160 9.21 -6.96 9.26
C LEU A 160 10.17 -5.84 8.86
N ASN A 161 11.39 -6.22 8.46
CA ASN A 161 12.26 -5.31 7.74
C ASN A 161 11.55 -4.84 6.44
N HIS A 162 11.69 -3.57 6.08
CA HIS A 162 11.05 -2.98 4.90
C HIS A 162 11.32 -3.72 3.57
N GLU A 163 12.51 -4.31 3.38
CA GLU A 163 12.80 -5.14 2.20
C GLU A 163 12.01 -6.46 2.21
N VAL A 164 11.88 -7.09 3.38
CA VAL A 164 11.07 -8.31 3.54
C VAL A 164 9.59 -8.00 3.38
N ALA A 165 9.12 -6.90 3.96
CA ALA A 165 7.75 -6.42 3.80
C ALA A 165 7.42 -6.18 2.31
N LEU A 166 8.35 -5.63 1.54
CA LEU A 166 8.20 -5.44 0.10
C LEU A 166 8.03 -6.76 -0.65
N VAL A 167 8.86 -7.77 -0.35
CA VAL A 167 8.75 -9.10 -0.97
C VAL A 167 7.40 -9.73 -0.65
N VAL A 168 6.99 -9.70 0.63
CA VAL A 168 5.70 -10.24 1.06
C VAL A 168 4.54 -9.50 0.39
N LEU A 169 4.61 -8.17 0.30
CA LEU A 169 3.59 -7.39 -0.39
C LEU A 169 3.49 -7.78 -1.87
N ALA A 170 4.61 -7.82 -2.60
CA ALA A 170 4.60 -8.15 -4.03
C ALA A 170 3.97 -9.53 -4.30
N GLU A 171 4.33 -10.52 -3.48
CA GLU A 171 3.72 -11.86 -3.55
C GLU A 171 2.23 -11.84 -3.21
N GLN A 172 1.82 -11.15 -2.14
CA GLN A 172 0.42 -11.09 -1.72
C GLN A 172 -0.46 -10.31 -2.70
N LEU A 173 0.08 -9.31 -3.40
CA LEU A 173 -0.62 -8.63 -4.49
C LEU A 173 -0.86 -9.58 -5.66
N TYR A 174 0.15 -10.36 -6.05
CA TYR A 174 0.00 -11.36 -7.11
C TYR A 174 -1.05 -12.39 -6.71
N ARG A 175 -0.95 -12.91 -5.49
CA ARG A 175 -1.91 -13.83 -4.90
C ARG A 175 -3.34 -13.29 -4.91
N ALA A 176 -3.52 -12.06 -4.47
CA ALA A 176 -4.82 -11.40 -4.48
C ALA A 176 -5.42 -11.32 -5.89
N TRP A 177 -4.61 -11.03 -6.91
CA TRP A 177 -5.04 -11.06 -8.30
C TRP A 177 -5.41 -12.46 -8.80
N THR A 178 -4.66 -13.50 -8.42
CA THR A 178 -5.04 -14.88 -8.77
C THR A 178 -6.39 -15.27 -8.17
N ILE A 179 -6.68 -14.87 -6.92
CA ILE A 179 -7.97 -15.05 -6.26
C ILE A 179 -9.08 -14.31 -7.02
N LEU A 180 -8.87 -13.02 -7.34
CA LEU A 180 -9.82 -12.22 -8.11
C LEU A 180 -10.15 -12.86 -9.45
N LYS A 181 -9.17 -13.46 -10.13
CA LYS A 181 -9.36 -14.16 -11.41
C LYS A 181 -9.87 -15.60 -11.26
N GLY A 182 -10.09 -16.09 -10.05
CA GLY A 182 -10.51 -17.48 -9.81
C GLY A 182 -9.47 -18.51 -10.27
N GLN A 183 -8.19 -18.12 -10.34
CA GLN A 183 -7.11 -18.98 -10.76
C GLN A 183 -6.59 -19.81 -9.59
N LYS A 184 -6.18 -21.05 -9.88
CA LYS A 184 -5.52 -21.90 -8.89
C LYS A 184 -4.08 -21.42 -8.68
N TYR A 185 -3.88 -20.70 -7.58
CA TYR A 185 -2.56 -20.38 -7.04
C TYR A 185 -2.39 -20.93 -5.61
N HIS A 186 -3.48 -21.40 -5.02
CA HIS A 186 -3.55 -21.94 -3.68
C HIS A 186 -3.92 -23.42 -3.71
N HIS A 187 -2.96 -24.26 -3.32
CA HIS A 187 -3.17 -25.55 -2.69
C HIS A 187 -2.42 -25.54 -1.36
#